data_AF-A0A2N2PRC6-F1
#
_entry.id   AF-A0A2N2PRC6-F1
#
_cell.length_a   1.000
_cell.length_b   1.000
_cell.length_c   1.000
_cell.angle_alpha   90.00
_cell.angle_beta   90.00
_cell.angle_gamma   90.00
#
_symmetry.space_group_name_H-M   'P 1'
#
loop_
_entity.id
_entity.type
_entity.pdbx_description
1 polymer ?
#
loop_
_entity_poly.entity_id
_entity_poly.type
_entity_poly.pdbx_seq_one_letter_code
_entity_poly.pdbx_strand_id
1 'polypeptide(L)'
;MTTPVPAQVGKHEVKIHGVPVLGDSFDSTQDRHALPDAVKKYQVRQVIIAMPTARGVEIRDIVRICGEAGVQARIIPGIYELLDGSVSVKQVRDVRIEDLLRREPVQTDVSVVSGMLRGKRVLVTGAGGSIGSELCRQIIRLQTANCK
;
A
#
# COMPACT_ATOMS: atom_id res chain seq x y z
N MET A 1 5.93 23.29 3.22
CA MET A 1 4.78 23.64 2.36
C MET A 1 4.69 22.59 1.26
N THR A 2 4.11 21.44 1.57
CA THR A 2 3.80 20.41 0.57
C THR A 2 2.52 20.85 -0.12
N THR A 3 2.62 21.27 -1.38
CA THR A 3 1.46 21.53 -2.22
C THR A 3 0.56 20.28 -2.25
N PRO A 4 -0.75 20.41 -2.03
CA PRO A 4 -1.68 19.30 -2.18
C PRO A 4 -1.61 18.79 -3.62
N VAL A 5 -1.49 17.47 -3.79
CA VAL A 5 -1.72 16.82 -5.09
C VAL A 5 -3.16 17.15 -5.49
N PRO A 6 -3.41 17.68 -6.71
CA PRO A 6 -4.75 18.06 -7.12
C PRO A 6 -5.66 16.83 -7.11
N ALA A 7 -6.82 16.97 -6.46
CA ALA A 7 -7.90 15.99 -6.52
C ALA A 7 -8.33 15.83 -8.00
N GLN A 8 -8.03 14.66 -8.58
CA GLN A 8 -8.31 14.36 -9.98
C GLN A 8 -9.68 13.70 -10.15
N VAL A 9 -10.39 14.20 -11.17
CA VAL A 9 -11.73 13.91 -11.70
C VAL A 9 -12.16 12.44 -11.58
N GLY A 10 -13.44 12.21 -11.21
CA GLY A 10 -14.06 10.88 -11.13
C GLY A 10 -13.95 10.10 -12.45
N LYS A 11 -13.68 8.80 -12.37
CA LYS A 11 -13.39 7.94 -13.54
C LYS A 11 -14.63 7.35 -14.22
N HIS A 12 -15.83 7.81 -13.85
CA HIS A 12 -17.05 7.41 -14.56
C HIS A 12 -16.94 7.79 -16.03
N GLU A 13 -17.38 6.90 -16.91
CA GLU A 13 -17.25 6.97 -18.38
C GLU A 13 -15.85 6.72 -18.96
N VAL A 14 -14.82 6.50 -18.13
CA VAL A 14 -13.50 6.11 -18.62
C VAL A 14 -13.54 4.65 -19.09
N LYS A 15 -13.02 4.42 -20.31
CA LYS A 15 -12.75 3.08 -20.84
C LYS A 15 -11.25 2.85 -20.91
N ILE A 16 -10.79 1.70 -20.42
CA ILE A 16 -9.41 1.25 -20.55
C ILE A 16 -9.42 0.09 -21.55
N HIS A 17 -8.74 0.25 -22.69
CA HIS A 17 -8.77 -0.73 -23.79
C HIS A 17 -10.20 -1.12 -24.23
N GLY A 18 -11.14 -0.17 -24.18
CA GLY A 18 -12.56 -0.41 -24.51
C GLY A 18 -13.41 -1.02 -23.38
N VAL A 19 -12.80 -1.41 -22.26
CA VAL A 19 -13.49 -1.95 -21.08
C VAL A 19 -13.89 -0.80 -20.14
N PRO A 20 -15.16 -0.71 -19.70
CA PRO A 20 -15.61 0.36 -18.82
C PRO A 20 -15.03 0.24 -17.42
N VAL A 21 -14.68 1.37 -16.81
CA VAL A 21 -14.33 1.47 -15.39
C VAL A 21 -15.63 1.62 -14.57
N LEU A 22 -15.81 0.77 -13.56
CA LEU A 22 -17.06 0.62 -12.80
C LEU A 22 -17.07 1.29 -11.41
N GLY A 23 -16.03 2.06 -11.04
CA GLY A 23 -15.88 2.59 -9.67
C GLY A 23 -16.14 4.10 -9.53
N ASP A 24 -16.77 4.43 -8.41
CA ASP A 24 -17.40 5.71 -8.06
C ASP A 24 -16.56 6.58 -7.12
N SER A 25 -15.48 7.15 -7.63
CA SER A 25 -14.62 8.11 -6.91
C SER A 25 -13.63 7.50 -5.93
N PHE A 26 -12.61 8.27 -5.59
CA PHE A 26 -11.35 7.82 -4.99
C PHE A 26 -11.46 7.26 -3.55
N ASP A 27 -12.65 7.18 -2.95
CA ASP A 27 -12.82 6.50 -1.66
C ASP A 27 -12.98 5.00 -1.89
N SER A 28 -11.83 4.33 -1.90
CA SER A 28 -11.73 2.87 -2.02
C SER A 28 -12.54 2.09 -0.97
N THR A 29 -13.09 2.76 0.05
CA THR A 29 -13.91 2.16 1.11
C THR A 29 -15.38 2.02 0.70
N GLN A 30 -15.96 2.99 -0.03
CA GLN A 30 -17.37 2.94 -0.45
C GLN A 30 -17.58 2.09 -1.72
N ASP A 31 -16.67 2.16 -2.70
CA ASP A 31 -16.81 1.49 -3.99
C ASP A 31 -16.74 -0.04 -3.93
N ARG A 32 -16.02 -0.60 -2.96
CA ARG A 32 -15.82 -2.06 -2.87
C ARG A 32 -17.12 -2.79 -2.59
N HIS A 33 -18.12 -2.13 -1.99
CA HIS A 33 -19.42 -2.72 -1.74
C HIS A 33 -20.25 -2.95 -3.01
N ALA A 34 -19.92 -2.30 -4.14
CA ALA A 34 -20.52 -2.58 -5.43
C ALA A 34 -19.93 -3.82 -6.14
N LEU A 35 -18.81 -4.35 -5.63
CA LEU A 35 -18.12 -5.50 -6.23
C LEU A 35 -19.02 -6.75 -6.35
N PRO A 36 -19.83 -7.15 -5.35
CA PRO A 36 -20.74 -8.28 -5.49
C PRO A 36 -21.76 -8.12 -6.61
N ASP A 37 -22.28 -6.91 -6.82
CA ASP A 37 -23.23 -6.62 -7.89
C ASP A 37 -22.55 -6.69 -9.26
N ALA A 38 -21.34 -6.18 -9.38
CA ALA A 38 -20.52 -6.32 -10.58
C ALA A 38 -20.20 -7.80 -10.87
N VAL A 39 -19.85 -8.59 -9.86
CA VAL A 39 -19.58 -10.03 -10.00
C VAL A 39 -20.79 -10.76 -10.59
N LYS A 40 -21.99 -10.48 -10.08
CA LYS A 40 -23.24 -11.06 -10.59
C LYS A 40 -23.55 -10.58 -12.01
N LYS A 41 -23.53 -9.26 -12.24
CA LYS A 41 -23.90 -8.64 -13.51
C LYS A 41 -23.01 -9.07 -14.67
N TYR A 42 -21.70 -9.18 -14.43
CA TYR A 42 -20.71 -9.50 -15.45
C TYR A 42 -20.22 -10.95 -15.40
N GLN A 43 -20.79 -11.79 -14.53
CA GLN A 43 -20.40 -13.19 -14.33
C GLN A 43 -18.88 -13.36 -14.10
N VAL A 44 -18.33 -12.52 -13.23
CA VAL A 44 -16.90 -12.48 -12.94
C VAL A 44 -16.47 -13.79 -12.27
N ARG A 45 -15.46 -14.46 -12.85
CA ARG A 45 -14.90 -15.70 -12.31
C ARG A 45 -13.68 -15.50 -11.42
N GLN A 46 -13.01 -14.36 -11.56
CA GLN A 46 -11.79 -14.05 -10.82
C GLN A 46 -11.63 -12.54 -10.66
N VAL A 47 -11.20 -12.10 -9.49
CA VAL A 47 -10.84 -10.71 -9.18
C VAL A 47 -9.32 -10.63 -9.04
N ILE A 48 -8.71 -9.63 -9.70
CA ILE A 48 -7.28 -9.35 -9.59
C ILE A 48 -7.08 -8.02 -8.89
N ILE A 49 -6.40 -8.05 -7.74
CA ILE A 49 -6.02 -6.87 -6.98
C ILE A 49 -4.72 -6.33 -7.56
N ALA A 50 -4.83 -5.25 -8.33
CA ALA A 50 -3.69 -4.56 -8.94
C ALA A 50 -3.17 -3.40 -8.05
N MET A 51 -3.28 -3.55 -6.73
CA MET A 51 -2.85 -2.55 -5.74
C MET A 51 -1.84 -3.16 -4.75
N PRO A 52 -0.65 -3.60 -5.21
CA PRO A 52 0.37 -4.19 -4.37
C PRO A 52 1.02 -3.21 -3.41
N THR A 53 0.49 -2.01 -3.18
CA THR A 53 0.96 -1.07 -2.14
C THR A 53 -0.15 -0.69 -1.18
N ALA A 54 -1.36 -1.21 -1.37
CA ALA A 54 -2.48 -1.02 -0.47
C ALA A 54 -2.18 -1.61 0.91
N ARG A 55 -2.86 -1.06 1.92
CA ARG A 55 -2.71 -1.43 3.33
C ARG A 55 -3.31 -2.82 3.54
N GLY A 56 -2.77 -3.57 4.50
CA GLY A 56 -3.27 -4.92 4.78
C GLY A 56 -4.77 -4.96 5.10
N VAL A 57 -5.30 -3.91 5.75
CA VAL A 57 -6.74 -3.76 6.02
C VAL A 57 -7.57 -3.69 4.73
N GLU A 58 -7.11 -2.95 3.73
CA GLU A 58 -7.81 -2.77 2.45
C GLU A 58 -7.83 -4.08 1.65
N ILE A 59 -6.71 -4.82 1.64
CA ILE A 59 -6.63 -6.12 0.99
C ILE A 59 -7.56 -7.12 1.69
N ARG A 60 -7.57 -7.15 3.03
CA ARG A 60 -8.48 -8.01 3.81
C ARG A 60 -9.95 -7.75 3.48
N ASP A 61 -10.33 -6.48 3.39
CA ASP A 61 -11.71 -6.10 3.05
C ASP A 61 -12.10 -6.57 1.65
N ILE A 62 -11.24 -6.37 0.64
CA ILE A 62 -11.49 -6.84 -0.73
C ILE A 62 -11.63 -8.37 -0.76
N VAL A 63 -10.72 -9.09 -0.10
CA VAL A 63 -10.74 -10.56 -0.05
C VAL A 63 -12.01 -11.07 0.62
N ARG A 64 -12.44 -10.45 1.72
CA ARG A 64 -13.69 -10.78 2.40
C ARG A 64 -14.89 -10.61 1.46
N ILE A 65 -15.00 -9.47 0.78
CA ILE A 65 -16.10 -9.18 -0.15
C ILE A 65 -16.09 -10.18 -1.33
N CYS A 66 -14.91 -10.53 -1.85
CA CYS A 66 -14.79 -11.55 -2.91
C CYS A 66 -15.29 -12.92 -2.42
N GLY A 67 -14.93 -13.30 -1.19
CA GLY A 67 -15.41 -14.53 -0.55
C GLY A 67 -16.93 -14.57 -0.39
N GLU A 68 -17.52 -13.46 0.09
CA GLU A 68 -18.98 -13.31 0.22
C GLU A 68 -19.69 -13.36 -1.16
N ALA A 69 -19.05 -12.85 -2.21
CA ALA A 69 -19.55 -12.90 -3.59
C ALA A 69 -19.28 -14.24 -4.31
N GLY A 70 -18.57 -15.19 -3.67
CA GLY A 70 -18.25 -16.49 -4.26
C GLY A 70 -17.22 -16.45 -5.39
N VAL A 71 -16.33 -15.44 -5.41
CA VAL A 71 -15.31 -15.26 -6.44
C VAL A 71 -13.89 -15.31 -5.86
N GLN A 72 -12.95 -15.91 -6.59
CA GLN A 72 -11.56 -16.00 -6.14
C GLN A 72 -10.84 -14.66 -6.33
N ALA A 73 -10.18 -14.18 -5.27
CA ALA A 73 -9.29 -13.03 -5.31
C ALA A 73 -7.83 -13.47 -5.52
N ARG A 74 -7.14 -12.79 -6.44
CA ARG A 74 -5.70 -12.92 -6.69
C ARG A 74 -5.06 -11.54 -6.67
N ILE A 75 -3.74 -11.46 -6.49
CA ILE A 75 -3.02 -10.18 -6.36
C ILE A 75 -1.80 -10.15 -7.26
N ILE A 76 -1.52 -8.97 -7.82
CA ILE A 76 -0.26 -8.69 -8.53
C ILE A 76 0.82 -8.44 -7.47
N PRO A 77 2.01 -9.05 -7.54
CA PRO A 77 3.09 -8.81 -6.59
C PRO A 77 3.63 -7.37 -6.65
N GLY A 78 4.27 -6.92 -5.57
CA GLY A 78 4.96 -5.62 -5.56
C GLY A 78 6.18 -5.60 -6.46
N ILE A 79 6.58 -4.42 -6.96
CA ILE A 79 7.67 -4.28 -7.94
C ILE A 79 8.98 -4.93 -7.50
N TYR A 80 9.29 -4.92 -6.19
CA TYR A 80 10.47 -5.59 -5.65
C TYR A 80 10.41 -7.12 -5.82
N GLU A 81 9.24 -7.75 -5.65
CA GLU A 81 9.04 -9.18 -5.91
C GLU A 81 9.11 -9.52 -7.41
N LEU A 82 8.83 -8.55 -8.29
CA LEU A 82 8.93 -8.72 -9.75
C LEU A 82 10.39 -8.64 -10.25
N LEU A 83 11.21 -7.80 -9.61
CA LEU A 83 12.61 -7.56 -9.98
C LEU A 83 13.54 -8.74 -9.64
N ASP A 84 13.18 -9.57 -8.67
CA ASP A 84 13.93 -10.80 -8.29
C ASP A 84 13.84 -11.93 -9.35
N GLY A 85 13.44 -11.62 -10.59
CA GLY A 85 13.76 -12.45 -11.76
C GLY A 85 12.68 -13.43 -12.23
N SER A 86 11.42 -13.29 -11.80
CA SER A 86 10.32 -14.16 -12.25
C SER A 86 9.48 -13.55 -13.38
N VAL A 87 10.09 -13.07 -14.46
CA VAL A 87 9.37 -12.40 -15.56
C VAL A 87 8.45 -13.36 -16.32
N SER A 88 7.14 -13.26 -16.07
CA SER A 88 6.06 -13.78 -16.92
C SER A 88 4.71 -13.28 -16.40
N VAL A 89 3.69 -13.21 -17.28
CA VAL A 89 2.26 -13.01 -16.96
C VAL A 89 1.73 -13.99 -15.88
N LYS A 90 2.53 -15.00 -15.50
CA LYS A 90 2.35 -15.88 -14.33
C LYS A 90 2.48 -15.21 -12.95
N GLN A 91 2.76 -13.92 -12.87
CA GLN A 91 3.00 -13.26 -11.59
C GLN A 91 1.74 -13.03 -10.74
N VAL A 92 0.54 -13.13 -11.32
CA VAL A 92 -0.70 -13.11 -10.53
C VAL A 92 -0.75 -14.34 -9.61
N ARG A 93 -0.75 -14.11 -8.31
CA ARG A 93 -0.74 -15.16 -7.29
C ARG A 93 -1.95 -15.07 -6.37
N ASP A 94 -2.21 -16.13 -5.64
CA ASP A 94 -3.20 -16.09 -4.56
C ASP A 94 -2.75 -15.13 -3.47
N VAL A 95 -3.74 -14.53 -2.78
CA VAL A 95 -3.47 -13.63 -1.66
C VAL A 95 -2.89 -14.45 -0.52
N ARG A 96 -1.74 -14.02 -0.01
CA ARG A 96 -1.03 -14.69 1.09
C ARG A 96 -1.21 -13.95 2.40
N ILE A 97 -0.88 -14.60 3.51
CA ILE A 97 -1.00 -14.01 4.85
C ILE A 97 -0.18 -12.72 4.98
N GLU A 98 0.95 -12.62 4.28
CA GLU A 98 1.82 -11.44 4.30
C GLU A 98 1.12 -10.21 3.69
N ASP A 99 0.30 -10.40 2.66
CA ASP A 99 -0.48 -9.30 2.04
C ASP A 99 -1.54 -8.77 3.00
N LEU A 100 -2.13 -9.67 3.79
CA LEU A 100 -3.14 -9.34 4.80
C LEU A 100 -2.49 -8.67 6.01
N LEU A 101 -1.32 -9.14 6.44
CA LEU A 101 -0.63 -8.65 7.63
C LEU A 101 0.11 -7.35 7.43
N ARG A 102 0.39 -6.96 6.18
CA ARG A 102 1.12 -5.74 5.79
C ARG A 102 1.03 -4.67 6.85
N ARG A 103 2.10 -4.59 7.65
CA ARG A 103 2.22 -3.56 8.67
C ARG A 103 2.21 -2.25 7.91
N GLU A 104 1.30 -1.37 8.28
CA GLU A 104 1.45 0.00 7.86
C GLU A 104 2.85 0.44 8.29
N PRO A 105 3.60 1.17 7.43
CA PRO A 105 4.78 1.87 7.89
C PRO A 105 4.38 2.59 9.16
N VAL A 106 5.07 2.31 10.27
CA VAL A 106 4.78 3.02 11.53
C VAL A 106 4.96 4.50 11.22
N GLN A 107 3.84 5.23 11.19
CA GLN A 107 3.81 6.68 11.09
C GLN A 107 4.47 7.19 12.36
N THR A 108 5.77 7.35 12.28
CA THR A 108 6.56 7.83 13.40
C THR A 108 6.24 9.31 13.49
N ASP A 109 5.54 9.72 14.55
CA ASP A 109 5.29 11.14 14.79
C ASP A 109 6.64 11.82 15.02
N VAL A 110 7.13 12.45 13.95
CA VAL A 110 8.43 13.10 13.92
C VAL A 110 8.49 14.23 14.95
N SER A 111 7.35 14.82 15.32
CA SER A 111 7.30 15.87 16.35
C SER A 111 7.55 15.30 17.75
N VAL A 112 6.92 14.17 18.08
CA VAL A 112 7.12 13.45 19.35
C VAL A 112 8.55 12.93 19.45
N VAL A 113 9.06 12.32 18.37
CA VAL A 113 10.45 11.85 18.31
C VAL A 113 11.44 13.01 18.37
N SER A 114 11.19 14.13 17.69
CA SER A 114 12.02 15.33 17.80
C SER A 114 12.07 15.84 19.24
N GLY A 115 10.94 15.92 19.94
CA GLY A 115 10.89 16.31 21.35
C GLY A 115 11.70 15.38 22.26
N MET A 116 11.64 14.07 22.01
CA MET A 116 12.39 13.08 22.78
C MET A 116 13.91 13.13 22.54
N LEU A 117 14.35 13.48 21.33
CA LEU A 117 15.75 13.43 20.91
C LEU A 117 16.47 14.79 20.98
N ARG A 118 15.73 15.91 20.94
CA ARG A 118 16.28 17.27 20.95
C ARG A 118 17.25 17.45 22.12
N GLY A 119 18.47 17.91 21.82
CA GLY A 119 19.51 18.14 22.83
C GLY A 119 20.05 16.89 23.52
N LYS A 120 19.72 15.67 23.06
CA LYS A 120 20.28 14.42 23.60
C LYS A 120 21.41 13.88 22.71
N ARG A 121 22.30 13.09 23.33
CA ARG A 121 23.30 12.26 22.63
C ARG A 121 22.68 10.90 22.33
N VAL A 122 22.74 10.46 21.08
CA VAL A 122 22.13 9.22 20.60
C VAL A 122 23.23 8.30 20.06
N LEU A 123 23.30 7.07 20.56
CA LEU A 123 24.18 6.01 20.06
C LEU A 123 23.35 5.05 19.19
N VAL A 124 23.75 4.87 17.94
CA VAL A 124 23.15 3.89 17.04
C VAL A 124 24.07 2.68 16.94
N THR A 125 23.68 1.56 17.54
CA THR A 125 24.40 0.29 17.36
C THR A 125 24.03 -0.33 16.00
N GLY A 126 25.02 -0.84 15.27
CA GLY A 126 24.80 -1.39 13.92
C GLY A 126 24.58 -0.34 12.81
N ALA A 127 25.15 0.86 12.96
CA ALA A 127 25.01 1.96 11.99
C ALA A 127 25.47 1.61 10.54
N GLY A 128 26.33 0.59 10.38
CA GLY A 128 26.76 0.10 9.06
C GLY A 128 25.73 -0.74 8.30
N GLY A 129 24.63 -1.14 8.94
CA GLY A 129 23.52 -1.83 8.28
C GLY A 129 22.54 -0.87 7.59
N SER A 130 21.73 -1.37 6.67
CA SER A 130 20.74 -0.58 5.92
C SER A 130 19.77 0.18 6.84
N ILE A 131 19.29 -0.47 7.90
CA ILE A 131 18.40 0.14 8.91
C ILE A 131 19.16 1.19 9.73
N GLY A 132 20.35 0.85 10.23
CA GLY A 132 21.17 1.75 11.05
C GLY A 132 21.56 3.02 10.32
N SER A 133 21.94 2.91 9.04
CA SER A 133 22.30 4.05 8.19
C SER A 133 21.12 5.00 7.93
N GLU A 134 19.91 4.46 7.78
CA GLU A 134 18.71 5.28 7.62
C GLU A 134 18.30 5.98 8.93
N LEU A 135 18.41 5.28 10.07
CA LEU A 135 18.20 5.88 11.39
C LEU A 135 19.18 7.03 11.64
N CYS A 136 20.48 6.88 11.32
CA CYS A 136 21.46 7.95 11.43
C CYS A 136 21.05 9.19 10.62
N ARG A 137 20.60 9.01 9.36
CA ARG A 137 20.13 10.13 8.52
C ARG A 137 18.92 10.84 9.09
N GLN A 138 17.98 10.11 9.68
CA GLN A 138 16.79 10.69 10.31
C GLN A 138 17.15 11.45 11.59
N ILE A 139 17.97 10.86 12.47
CA ILE A 139 18.38 11.46 13.75
C ILE A 139 19.12 12.78 13.55
N ILE A 140 20.04 12.86 12.59
CA ILE A 140 20.82 14.08 12.29
C ILE A 140 19.90 15.27 11.94
N ARG A 141 18.75 15.02 11.32
CA ARG A 141 17.78 16.08 10.95
C ARG A 141 17.00 16.64 12.16
N LEU A 142 17.08 16.01 13.33
CA LEU A 142 16.20 16.29 14.48
C LEU A 142 16.82 17.17 15.59
N GLN A 143 17.89 17.93 15.31
CA GLN A 143 18.55 18.84 16.27
C GLN A 143 18.97 18.15 17.59
N THR A 144 19.59 16.97 17.48
CA THR A 144 20.27 16.31 18.61
C THR A 144 21.48 17.12 19.09
N ALA A 145 21.92 16.94 20.34
CA ALA A 145 23.09 17.66 20.84
C ALA A 145 24.34 17.26 20.05
N ASN A 146 25.11 18.26 19.59
CA ASN A 146 26.44 18.17 18.99
C ASN A 146 26.85 16.76 18.56
N CYS A 147 26.50 16.38 17.33
CA CYS A 147 27.08 15.21 16.67
C CYS A 147 28.56 15.51 16.41
N LYS A 148 29.44 14.89 17.19
CA LYS A 148 30.85 14.72 16.81
C LYS A 148 31.02 13.41 16.06
#